data_AF-A0A8J8A7U9-F1
#
_entry.id   AF-A0A8J8A7U9-F1
#
_cell.length_a   1.000
_cell.length_b   1.000
_cell.length_c   1.000
_cell.angle_alpha   90.00
_cell.angle_beta   90.00
_cell.angle_gamma   90.00
#
_symmetry.space_group_name_H-M   'P 1'
#
loop_
_entity.id
_entity.type
_entity.pdbx_description
1 polymer ?
#
loop_
_entity_poly.entity_id
_entity_poly.type
_entity_poly.pdbx_seq_one_letter_code
_entity_poly.pdbx_strand_id
1 'polypeptide(L)'
;MKVEDQIVFTARHGSWKVADRLIDMEDEKITHFIASIANTVNAKIPEYLTEVMNVAGIASLAEEMGRKDLSDAIVALKSPGTARKLGQLVFEEDKKLKKLLVDVARALLVRGVLSGKVPIDYPEEPLTEVRIVFPYNEDHVNFTAFHLSAEHGKWRAVRRLIIDDKTPMADVARLLASINESITAKLPIYAGIDVDGIDSWFGEFKKVRKSDIPAVVEKYRHFPAENYASEPFVEHARVYALRKALEKIGLSLDVPAKSLEKYLEKK
;
A
#
# COMPACT_ATOMS: atom_id res chain seq x y z
N MET A 1 -28.15 -21.56 5.49
CA MET A 1 -26.96 -20.70 5.57
C MET A 1 -26.82 -19.96 4.25
N LYS A 2 -26.95 -18.63 4.21
CA LYS A 2 -26.21 -17.81 3.25
C LYS A 2 -25.74 -16.59 4.02
N VAL A 3 -24.55 -16.71 4.61
CA VAL A 3 -23.82 -15.57 5.14
C VAL A 3 -22.67 -15.33 4.15
N GLU A 4 -22.39 -14.14 3.64
CA GLU A 4 -23.16 -13.01 3.06
C GLU A 4 -22.10 -12.01 2.58
N ASP A 5 -22.51 -11.00 1.84
CA ASP A 5 -21.65 -9.90 1.39
C ASP A 5 -21.04 -9.19 2.61
N GLN A 6 -19.72 -9.16 2.73
CA GLN A 6 -19.08 -8.61 3.92
C GLN A 6 -17.74 -7.99 3.61
N ILE A 7 -17.61 -6.67 3.67
CA ILE A 7 -16.31 -6.01 3.81
C ILE A 7 -16.31 -5.33 5.17
N VAL A 8 -15.44 -5.78 6.07
CA VAL A 8 -15.36 -5.32 7.46
C VAL A 8 -13.89 -5.19 7.84
N PHE A 9 -13.50 -4.03 8.35
CA PHE A 9 -12.16 -3.75 8.84
C PHE A 9 -12.26 -3.24 10.27
N THR A 10 -11.52 -3.87 11.17
CA THR A 10 -11.47 -3.48 12.59
C THR A 10 -10.02 -3.56 13.04
N ALA A 11 -9.57 -2.54 13.76
CA ALA A 11 -8.29 -2.56 14.44
C ALA A 11 -8.45 -1.97 15.84
N ARG A 12 -7.91 -2.71 16.81
CA ARG A 12 -7.83 -2.32 18.22
C ARG A 12 -6.43 -2.65 18.68
N HIS A 13 -5.58 -1.65 18.88
CA HIS A 13 -4.26 -1.85 19.46
C HIS A 13 -3.84 -0.60 20.24
N GLY A 14 -3.73 -0.73 21.55
CA GLY A 14 -3.48 0.43 22.43
C GLY A 14 -4.50 1.55 22.24
N SER A 15 -4.03 2.74 21.82
CA SER A 15 -4.89 3.90 21.53
C SER A 15 -5.53 3.87 20.14
N TRP A 16 -5.05 3.04 19.21
CA TRP A 16 -5.62 2.95 17.87
C TRP A 16 -6.87 2.07 17.90
N LYS A 17 -8.02 2.69 17.65
CA LYS A 17 -9.33 2.03 17.62
C LYS A 17 -10.11 2.51 16.41
N VAL A 18 -10.41 1.59 15.51
CA VAL A 18 -11.23 1.84 14.33
C VAL A 18 -12.04 0.57 14.05
N ALA A 19 -13.33 0.71 13.74
CA ALA A 19 -14.17 -0.43 13.43
C ALA A 19 -15.28 -0.01 12.49
N ASP A 20 -15.28 -0.55 11.28
CA ASP A 20 -16.30 -0.21 10.30
C ASP A 20 -16.68 -1.42 9.42
N ARG A 21 -17.91 -1.37 8.90
CA ARG A 21 -18.50 -2.37 8.01
C ARG A 21 -19.24 -1.67 6.90
N LEU A 22 -18.95 -2.08 5.68
CA LEU A 22 -19.79 -1.72 4.55
C LEU A 22 -21.12 -2.47 4.62
N ILE A 23 -22.23 -1.72 4.49
CA ILE A 23 -23.59 -2.25 4.51
C ILE A 23 -24.10 -2.47 3.09
N ASP A 24 -23.73 -1.58 2.16
CA ASP A 24 -24.20 -1.56 0.79
C ASP A 24 -23.08 -1.99 -0.18
N MET A 25 -23.37 -3.02 -0.97
CA MET A 25 -22.39 -3.79 -1.72
C MET A 25 -22.39 -3.45 -3.22
N GLU A 26 -22.89 -2.26 -3.56
CA GLU A 26 -22.66 -1.66 -4.87
C GLU A 26 -21.16 -1.46 -5.12
N ASP A 27 -20.71 -1.80 -6.34
CA ASP A 27 -19.29 -1.75 -6.74
C ASP A 27 -18.67 -0.36 -6.45
N GLU A 28 -19.44 0.72 -6.60
CA GLU A 28 -19.02 2.08 -6.29
C GLU A 28 -18.67 2.25 -4.79
N LYS A 29 -19.60 1.86 -3.91
CA LYS A 29 -19.44 1.98 -2.45
C LYS A 29 -18.36 1.04 -1.92
N ILE A 30 -18.22 -0.14 -2.52
CA ILE A 30 -17.12 -1.06 -2.24
C ILE A 30 -15.78 -0.36 -2.52
N THR A 31 -15.67 0.30 -3.68
CA THR A 31 -14.44 0.99 -4.10
C THR A 31 -14.02 2.06 -3.11
N HIS A 32 -14.93 2.98 -2.74
CA HIS A 32 -14.65 4.04 -1.76
C HIS A 32 -14.26 3.46 -0.39
N PHE A 33 -14.98 2.43 0.08
CA PHE A 33 -14.72 1.85 1.38
C PHE A 33 -13.36 1.15 1.45
N ILE A 34 -13.00 0.33 0.45
CA ILE A 34 -11.70 -0.34 0.45
C ILE A 34 -10.55 0.65 0.21
N ALA A 35 -10.75 1.70 -0.57
CA ALA A 35 -9.80 2.81 -0.70
C ALA A 35 -9.51 3.47 0.66
N SER A 36 -10.55 3.75 1.46
CA SER A 36 -10.41 4.27 2.82
C SER A 36 -9.61 3.33 3.72
N ILE A 37 -9.85 2.01 3.63
CA ILE A 37 -9.09 1.00 4.37
C ILE A 37 -7.61 0.99 3.94
N ALA A 38 -7.32 1.06 2.63
CA ALA A 38 -5.95 1.13 2.13
C ALA A 38 -5.20 2.36 2.68
N ASN A 39 -5.83 3.53 2.66
CA ASN A 39 -5.25 4.75 3.22
C ASN A 39 -5.00 4.60 4.73
N THR A 40 -5.95 3.99 5.46
CA THR A 40 -5.83 3.72 6.91
C THR A 40 -4.66 2.81 7.25
N VAL A 41 -4.56 1.64 6.58
CA VAL A 41 -3.51 0.68 6.91
C VAL A 41 -2.13 1.19 6.48
N ASN A 42 -2.02 1.88 5.35
CA ASN A 42 -0.74 2.43 4.90
C ASN A 42 -0.20 3.51 5.84
N ALA A 43 -1.08 4.35 6.40
CA ALA A 43 -0.69 5.33 7.41
C ALA A 43 -0.15 4.67 8.69
N LYS A 44 -0.63 3.46 9.01
CA LYS A 44 -0.28 2.74 10.25
C LYS A 44 0.93 1.84 10.15
N ILE A 45 1.26 1.28 8.98
CA ILE A 45 2.40 0.38 8.80
C ILE A 45 3.72 0.91 9.41
N PRO A 46 4.12 2.19 9.25
CA PRO A 46 5.39 2.68 9.80
C PRO A 46 5.48 2.55 11.33
N GLU A 47 4.38 2.74 12.06
CA GLU A 47 4.35 2.64 13.54
C GLU A 47 4.74 1.24 14.03
N TYR A 48 4.51 0.22 13.22
CA TYR A 48 4.77 -1.18 13.55
C TYR A 48 6.14 -1.71 13.08
N LEU A 49 6.97 -0.85 12.48
CA LEU A 49 8.28 -1.24 11.94
C LEU A 49 9.47 -0.70 12.76
N THR A 50 9.20 0.05 13.83
CA THR A 50 10.23 0.70 14.65
C THR A 50 11.19 -0.28 15.34
N GLU A 51 10.77 -1.52 15.58
CA GLU A 51 11.62 -2.56 16.17
C GLU A 51 12.65 -3.13 15.21
N VAL A 52 12.43 -3.01 13.89
CA VAL A 52 13.28 -3.62 12.85
C VAL A 52 13.98 -2.58 11.97
N MET A 53 13.62 -1.29 12.09
CA MET A 53 14.26 -0.20 11.38
C MET A 53 14.03 1.17 12.03
N ASN A 54 14.91 2.11 11.74
CA ASN A 54 14.80 3.51 12.12
C ASN A 54 13.83 4.26 11.19
N VAL A 55 12.53 4.16 11.50
CA VAL A 55 11.45 4.81 10.74
C VAL A 55 11.60 6.34 10.70
N ALA A 56 12.01 6.96 11.82
CA ALA A 56 12.25 8.41 11.87
C ALA A 56 13.37 8.84 10.92
N GLY A 57 14.48 8.08 10.86
CA GLY A 57 15.56 8.32 9.91
C GLY A 57 15.14 8.16 8.44
N ILE A 58 14.22 7.22 8.16
CA ILE A 58 13.63 7.07 6.82
C ILE A 58 12.78 8.30 6.48
N ALA A 59 11.99 8.80 7.44
CA ALA A 59 11.18 10.01 7.25
C ALA A 59 12.04 11.25 7.00
N SER A 60 13.11 11.46 7.77
CA SER A 60 14.06 12.56 7.52
C SER A 60 14.73 12.47 6.15
N LEU A 61 15.09 11.25 5.71
CA LEU A 61 15.62 11.04 4.36
C LEU A 61 14.56 11.35 3.28
N ALA A 62 13.28 11.05 3.57
CA ALA A 62 12.18 11.37 2.67
C ALA A 62 12.01 12.89 2.51
N GLU A 63 12.10 13.65 3.60
CA GLU A 63 12.05 15.13 3.56
C GLU A 63 13.21 15.73 2.77
N GLU A 64 14.44 15.24 2.96
CA GLU A 64 15.62 15.67 2.21
C GLU A 64 15.41 15.46 0.70
N MET A 65 14.99 14.24 0.32
CA MET A 65 14.78 13.86 -1.07
C MET A 65 13.54 14.53 -1.68
N GLY A 66 12.54 14.83 -0.86
CA GLY A 66 11.32 15.52 -1.22
C GLY A 66 11.52 16.97 -1.65
N ARG A 67 12.71 17.55 -1.47
CA ARG A 67 13.04 18.90 -1.98
C ARG A 67 13.36 18.93 -3.47
N LYS A 68 13.69 17.79 -4.08
CA LYS A 68 13.95 17.65 -5.52
C LYS A 68 12.65 17.74 -6.32
N ASP A 69 12.70 18.02 -7.61
CA ASP A 69 11.53 17.80 -8.45
C ASP A 69 11.17 16.30 -8.51
N LEU A 70 9.99 15.98 -9.02
CA LEU A 70 9.47 14.61 -9.07
C LEU A 70 10.42 13.63 -9.78
N SER A 71 11.00 14.03 -10.92
CA SER A 71 11.87 13.16 -11.71
C SER A 71 13.17 12.88 -10.96
N ASP A 72 13.84 13.92 -10.47
CA ASP A 72 15.10 13.78 -9.74
C ASP A 72 14.93 13.04 -8.41
N ALA A 73 13.79 13.22 -7.74
CA ALA A 73 13.43 12.47 -6.55
C ALA A 73 13.34 10.95 -6.85
N ILE A 74 12.65 10.57 -7.93
CA ILE A 74 12.50 9.17 -8.34
C ILE A 74 13.84 8.56 -8.80
N VAL A 75 14.67 9.32 -9.53
CA VAL A 75 16.04 8.90 -9.87
C VAL A 75 16.86 8.62 -8.61
N ALA A 76 16.77 9.50 -7.62
CA ALA A 76 17.44 9.33 -6.34
C ALA A 76 16.91 8.11 -5.57
N LEU A 77 15.59 7.88 -5.54
CA LEU A 77 14.96 6.71 -4.92
C LEU A 77 15.50 5.38 -5.47
N LYS A 78 15.71 5.30 -6.79
CA LYS A 78 16.29 4.10 -7.45
C LYS A 78 17.80 3.93 -7.20
N SER A 79 18.49 4.93 -6.66
CA SER A 79 19.95 4.92 -6.63
C SER A 79 20.56 3.86 -5.68
N PRO A 80 21.73 3.29 -6.02
CA PRO A 80 22.48 2.44 -5.09
C PRO A 80 22.88 3.15 -3.80
N GLY A 81 23.12 4.47 -3.86
CA GLY A 81 23.41 5.27 -2.67
C GLY A 81 22.27 5.26 -1.67
N THR A 82 21.03 5.41 -2.15
CA THR A 82 19.82 5.29 -1.33
C THR A 82 19.68 3.89 -0.75
N ALA A 83 19.97 2.83 -1.52
CA ALA A 83 19.98 1.46 -1.00
C ALA A 83 20.94 1.29 0.18
N ARG A 84 22.14 1.90 0.11
CA ARG A 84 23.13 1.86 1.20
C ARG A 84 22.66 2.65 2.42
N LYS A 85 22.11 3.86 2.23
CA LYS A 85 21.52 4.66 3.33
C LYS A 85 20.42 3.87 4.04
N LEU A 86 19.50 3.26 3.31
CA LEU A 86 18.44 2.42 3.90
C LEU A 86 19.00 1.21 4.64
N GLY A 87 20.05 0.57 4.12
CA GLY A 87 20.72 -0.53 4.83
C GLY A 87 21.32 -0.14 6.18
N GLN A 88 21.70 1.12 6.39
CA GLN A 88 22.16 1.64 7.68
C GLN A 88 21.01 1.92 8.65
N LEU A 89 19.79 2.06 8.13
CA LEU A 89 18.58 2.33 8.92
C LEU A 89 17.82 1.06 9.30
N VAL A 90 18.24 -0.11 8.82
CA VAL A 90 17.64 -1.41 9.14
C VAL A 90 18.44 -2.10 10.25
N PHE A 91 17.75 -2.61 11.27
CA PHE A 91 18.33 -3.27 12.44
C PHE A 91 18.47 -4.77 12.21
N GLU A 92 19.23 -5.15 11.18
CA GLU A 92 19.50 -6.54 10.82
C GLU A 92 20.90 -6.69 10.25
N GLU A 93 21.60 -7.76 10.64
CA GLU A 93 22.99 -8.06 10.25
C GLU A 93 23.07 -9.20 9.24
N ASP A 94 22.13 -10.17 9.26
CA ASP A 94 22.08 -11.19 8.23
C ASP A 94 21.80 -10.52 6.88
N LYS A 95 22.72 -10.70 5.93
CA LYS A 95 22.67 -10.04 4.62
C LYS A 95 21.39 -10.35 3.84
N LYS A 96 20.81 -11.54 3.98
CA LYS A 96 19.60 -11.94 3.25
C LYS A 96 18.36 -11.34 3.91
N LEU A 97 18.28 -11.38 5.23
CA LEU A 97 17.18 -10.77 6.01
C LEU A 97 17.19 -9.25 5.91
N LYS A 98 18.37 -8.63 6.04
CA LYS A 98 18.58 -7.20 5.87
C LYS A 98 18.09 -6.71 4.51
N LYS A 99 18.31 -7.49 3.45
CA LYS A 99 17.81 -7.15 2.11
C LYS A 99 16.28 -7.08 2.08
N LEU A 100 15.58 -8.03 2.71
CA LEU A 100 14.12 -8.03 2.78
C LEU A 100 13.58 -6.76 3.47
N LEU A 101 14.20 -6.38 4.60
CA LEU A 101 13.84 -5.17 5.34
C LEU A 101 14.23 -3.88 4.60
N VAL A 102 15.32 -3.88 3.81
CA VAL A 102 15.67 -2.75 2.93
C VAL A 102 14.62 -2.55 1.84
N ASP A 103 14.02 -3.63 1.33
CA ASP A 103 12.92 -3.52 0.35
C ASP A 103 11.67 -2.90 1.00
N VAL A 104 11.38 -3.23 2.26
CA VAL A 104 10.32 -2.60 3.06
C VAL A 104 10.61 -1.13 3.32
N ALA A 105 11.81 -0.82 3.81
CA ALA A 105 12.25 0.54 4.09
C ALA A 105 12.22 1.43 2.83
N ARG A 106 12.50 0.83 1.65
CA ARG A 106 12.41 1.52 0.37
C ARG A 106 10.97 1.92 0.04
N ALA A 107 9.99 1.05 0.26
CA ALA A 107 8.58 1.39 0.02
C ALA A 107 8.13 2.55 0.93
N LEU A 108 8.52 2.54 2.22
CA LEU A 108 8.28 3.66 3.13
C LEU A 108 8.90 4.97 2.62
N LEU A 109 10.16 4.91 2.18
CA LEU A 109 10.87 6.07 1.63
C LEU A 109 10.18 6.60 0.36
N VAL A 110 9.82 5.72 -0.58
CA VAL A 110 9.13 6.10 -1.81
C VAL A 110 7.83 6.82 -1.48
N ARG A 111 7.02 6.24 -0.59
CA ARG A 111 5.76 6.82 -0.15
C ARG A 111 5.96 8.19 0.51
N GLY A 112 6.91 8.30 1.44
CA GLY A 112 7.24 9.57 2.10
C GLY A 112 7.66 10.66 1.11
N VAL A 113 8.56 10.35 0.18
CA VAL A 113 9.07 11.30 -0.83
C VAL A 113 7.97 11.77 -1.79
N LEU A 114 7.06 10.88 -2.18
CA LEU A 114 6.05 11.18 -3.19
C LEU A 114 4.78 11.82 -2.63
N SER A 115 4.48 11.64 -1.33
CA SER A 115 3.30 12.20 -0.66
C SER A 115 3.11 13.72 -0.87
N GLY A 116 4.20 14.49 -0.88
CA GLY A 116 4.17 15.93 -1.10
C GLY A 116 4.28 16.35 -2.58
N LYS A 117 4.15 15.42 -3.54
CA LYS A 117 4.43 15.68 -4.97
C LYS A 117 3.30 15.26 -5.90
N VAL A 118 2.68 14.14 -5.59
CA VAL A 118 1.63 13.52 -6.42
C VAL A 118 0.64 12.80 -5.50
N PRO A 119 -0.62 12.63 -5.92
CA PRO A 119 -1.57 11.79 -5.19
C PRO A 119 -1.07 10.35 -5.11
N ILE A 120 -0.67 9.92 -3.92
CA ILE A 120 -0.24 8.54 -3.63
C ILE A 120 -1.32 7.70 -2.96
N ASP A 121 -2.23 8.41 -2.28
CA ASP A 121 -3.41 7.91 -1.61
C ASP A 121 -4.60 7.99 -2.54
N TYR A 122 -5.55 7.09 -2.35
CA TYR A 122 -6.85 7.22 -3.00
C TYR A 122 -7.55 8.48 -2.48
N PRO A 123 -8.45 9.10 -3.26
CA PRO A 123 -9.15 10.34 -2.88
C PRO A 123 -10.23 10.08 -1.80
N GLU A 124 -9.87 9.35 -0.75
CA GLU A 124 -10.71 8.94 0.36
C GLU A 124 -9.99 9.24 1.68
N GLU A 125 -10.75 9.63 2.71
CA GLU A 125 -10.18 9.82 4.04
C GLU A 125 -9.90 8.48 4.73
N PRO A 126 -8.85 8.38 5.56
CA PRO A 126 -8.66 7.23 6.44
C PRO A 126 -9.84 7.05 7.41
N LEU A 127 -10.14 5.81 7.75
CA LEU A 127 -11.12 5.46 8.77
C LEU A 127 -10.58 5.82 10.16
N THR A 128 -11.36 6.56 10.95
CA THR A 128 -10.96 7.07 12.27
C THR A 128 -11.92 6.70 13.40
N GLU A 129 -13.11 6.19 13.08
CA GLU A 129 -14.19 5.99 14.05
C GLU A 129 -14.46 4.51 14.37
N VAL A 130 -15.14 4.28 15.49
CA VAL A 130 -15.69 2.98 15.90
C VAL A 130 -17.19 3.00 15.63
N ARG A 131 -17.60 2.47 14.47
CA ARG A 131 -18.99 2.43 13.99
C ARG A 131 -19.66 1.10 14.22
N ILE A 132 -18.88 0.04 14.42
CA ILE A 132 -19.37 -1.28 14.80
C ILE A 132 -18.67 -1.78 16.07
N VAL A 133 -19.30 -2.75 16.74
CA VAL A 133 -18.69 -3.43 17.88
C VAL A 133 -17.49 -4.25 17.40
N PHE A 134 -16.41 -4.21 18.18
CA PHE A 134 -15.24 -5.04 17.91
C PHE A 134 -15.57 -6.53 17.98
N PRO A 135 -15.07 -7.34 17.03
CA PRO A 135 -15.30 -8.78 17.02
C PRO A 135 -14.56 -9.53 18.13
N TYR A 136 -13.52 -8.92 18.71
CA TYR A 136 -12.69 -9.51 19.78
C TYR A 136 -12.46 -8.49 20.91
N ASN A 137 -12.29 -9.00 22.13
CA ASN A 137 -12.02 -8.16 23.31
C ASN A 137 -10.53 -7.81 23.43
N GLU A 138 -9.68 -8.70 22.93
CA GLU A 138 -8.25 -8.57 22.84
C GLU A 138 -7.85 -7.51 21.80
N ASP A 139 -6.61 -7.04 21.87
CA ASP A 139 -6.04 -6.25 20.79
C ASP A 139 -5.94 -7.13 19.53
N HIS A 140 -6.29 -6.56 18.38
CA HIS A 140 -6.39 -7.29 17.14
C HIS A 140 -6.36 -6.36 15.93
N VAL A 141 -6.01 -6.96 14.79
CA VAL A 141 -6.36 -6.45 13.47
C VAL A 141 -7.20 -7.52 12.79
N ASN A 142 -8.31 -7.12 12.20
CA ASN A 142 -9.19 -7.99 11.45
C ASN A 142 -9.67 -7.29 10.17
N PHE A 143 -9.57 -7.99 9.06
CA PHE A 143 -10.12 -7.57 7.78
C PHE A 143 -10.78 -8.79 7.15
N THR A 144 -12.10 -8.74 6.94
CA THR A 144 -12.83 -9.79 6.23
C THR A 144 -13.61 -9.13 5.10
N ALA A 145 -13.32 -9.49 3.85
CA ALA A 145 -13.86 -8.87 2.64
C ALA A 145 -14.34 -9.92 1.65
N PHE A 146 -15.64 -10.17 1.58
CA PHE A 146 -16.32 -11.20 0.83
C PHE A 146 -17.51 -10.58 0.06
N HIS A 147 -17.37 -10.07 -1.16
CA HIS A 147 -18.55 -9.92 -2.04
C HIS A 147 -18.29 -10.52 -3.43
N LEU A 148 -18.79 -11.75 -3.57
CA LEU A 148 -18.97 -12.59 -4.77
C LEU A 148 -20.40 -12.32 -5.33
N SER A 149 -20.81 -12.55 -6.59
CA SER A 149 -20.27 -13.20 -7.79
C SER A 149 -20.79 -12.42 -9.02
N ALA A 150 -20.37 -12.70 -10.25
CA ALA A 150 -21.12 -13.68 -11.04
C ALA A 150 -20.19 -14.83 -11.42
N GLU A 151 -20.40 -16.00 -10.81
CA GLU A 151 -19.58 -17.21 -10.90
C GLU A 151 -18.07 -17.01 -10.57
N HIS A 152 -17.85 -16.37 -9.41
CA HIS A 152 -16.73 -16.57 -8.46
C HIS A 152 -15.43 -15.79 -8.60
N GLY A 153 -15.42 -14.72 -9.41
CA GLY A 153 -14.32 -13.77 -9.40
C GLY A 153 -14.44 -12.57 -8.44
N LYS A 154 -15.57 -12.32 -7.75
CA LYS A 154 -15.76 -11.11 -6.92
C LYS A 154 -15.51 -11.41 -5.43
N TRP A 155 -14.69 -10.61 -4.77
CA TRP A 155 -13.62 -11.03 -3.86
C TRP A 155 -14.04 -11.81 -2.59
N ARG A 156 -13.19 -12.73 -2.10
CA ARG A 156 -13.25 -13.23 -0.72
C ARG A 156 -11.90 -13.25 0.04
N ALA A 157 -11.63 -12.40 1.04
CA ALA A 157 -10.48 -12.48 1.96
C ALA A 157 -10.84 -12.43 3.47
N VAL A 158 -10.10 -13.15 4.32
CA VAL A 158 -10.04 -12.95 5.78
C VAL A 158 -8.57 -12.86 6.16
N ARG A 159 -8.16 -11.77 6.78
CA ARG A 159 -6.81 -11.50 7.30
C ARG A 159 -6.98 -11.00 8.72
N ARG A 160 -6.52 -11.78 9.69
CA ARG A 160 -6.70 -11.47 11.10
C ARG A 160 -5.49 -11.87 11.92
N LEU A 161 -5.24 -11.12 12.99
CA LEU A 161 -4.22 -11.39 13.99
C LEU A 161 -4.75 -10.87 15.33
N ILE A 162 -4.73 -11.72 16.35
CA ILE A 162 -4.82 -11.29 17.76
C ILE A 162 -3.43 -10.86 18.18
N ILE A 163 -3.34 -9.72 18.85
CA ILE A 163 -2.08 -9.11 19.28
C ILE A 163 -1.96 -9.30 20.79
N ASP A 164 -0.91 -10.01 21.17
CA ASP A 164 -0.50 -10.23 22.55
C ASP A 164 0.91 -9.66 22.80
N ASP A 165 1.42 -9.86 24.01
CA ASP A 165 2.75 -9.42 24.46
C ASP A 165 3.91 -10.09 23.71
N LYS A 166 3.65 -11.19 23.00
CA LYS A 166 4.65 -11.95 22.24
C LYS A 166 4.56 -11.71 20.74
N THR A 167 3.53 -11.01 20.30
CA THR A 167 3.29 -10.74 18.88
C THR A 167 4.33 -9.75 18.37
N PRO A 168 5.18 -10.13 17.39
CA PRO A 168 6.15 -9.19 16.82
C PRO A 168 5.43 -8.04 16.11
N MET A 169 5.82 -6.79 16.37
CA MET A 169 5.17 -5.65 15.71
C MET A 169 5.34 -5.70 14.18
N ALA A 170 6.45 -6.25 13.70
CA ALA A 170 6.66 -6.50 12.28
C ALA A 170 5.64 -7.48 11.66
N ASP A 171 5.01 -8.37 12.43
CA ASP A 171 3.91 -9.23 11.95
C ASP A 171 2.59 -8.46 11.83
N VAL A 172 2.35 -7.50 12.72
CA VAL A 172 1.24 -6.54 12.56
C VAL A 172 1.44 -5.72 11.28
N ALA A 173 2.65 -5.18 11.06
CA ALA A 173 3.00 -4.49 9.83
C ALA A 173 2.81 -5.37 8.58
N ARG A 174 3.20 -6.65 8.64
CA ARG A 174 3.00 -7.63 7.56
C ARG A 174 1.51 -7.83 7.26
N LEU A 175 0.68 -7.98 8.30
CA LEU A 175 -0.76 -8.15 8.11
C LEU A 175 -1.39 -6.91 7.45
N LEU A 176 -1.05 -5.71 7.92
CA LEU A 176 -1.52 -4.45 7.34
C LEU A 176 -1.09 -4.29 5.87
N ALA A 177 0.17 -4.60 5.57
CA ALA A 177 0.68 -4.63 4.20
C ALA A 177 -0.09 -5.64 3.33
N SER A 178 -0.39 -6.82 3.86
CA SER A 178 -1.16 -7.85 3.13
C SER A 178 -2.62 -7.45 2.90
N ILE A 179 -3.23 -6.70 3.82
CA ILE A 179 -4.55 -6.08 3.63
C ILE A 179 -4.49 -5.06 2.49
N ASN A 180 -3.48 -4.18 2.48
CA ASN A 180 -3.30 -3.21 1.40
C ASN A 180 -3.12 -3.89 0.03
N GLU A 181 -2.22 -4.88 -0.08
CA GLU A 181 -2.02 -5.66 -1.32
C GLU A 181 -3.32 -6.32 -1.81
N SER A 182 -4.14 -6.81 -0.88
CA SER A 182 -5.46 -7.37 -1.18
C SER A 182 -6.39 -6.36 -1.83
N ILE A 183 -6.36 -5.13 -1.33
CA ILE A 183 -7.25 -4.06 -1.74
C ILE A 183 -6.79 -3.46 -3.07
N THR A 184 -5.51 -3.12 -3.20
CA THR A 184 -4.97 -2.50 -4.41
C THR A 184 -5.11 -3.41 -5.63
N ALA A 185 -5.14 -4.72 -5.44
CA ALA A 185 -5.42 -5.70 -6.49
C ALA A 185 -6.91 -5.76 -6.90
N LYS A 186 -7.85 -5.33 -6.04
CA LYS A 186 -9.30 -5.47 -6.28
C LYS A 186 -10.02 -4.17 -6.53
N LEU A 187 -9.49 -3.06 -6.03
CA LEU A 187 -10.04 -1.74 -6.23
C LEU A 187 -10.26 -1.42 -7.71
N PRO A 188 -9.30 -1.65 -8.64
CA PRO A 188 -9.55 -1.37 -10.06
C PRO A 188 -10.72 -2.16 -10.67
N ILE A 189 -10.99 -3.36 -10.17
CA ILE A 189 -12.07 -4.22 -10.66
C ILE A 189 -13.43 -3.67 -10.25
N TYR A 190 -13.58 -3.27 -8.98
CA TYR A 190 -14.82 -2.66 -8.49
C TYR A 190 -15.01 -1.24 -9.06
N ALA A 191 -13.93 -0.50 -9.30
CA ALA A 191 -13.96 0.83 -9.88
C ALA A 191 -14.21 0.85 -11.40
N GLY A 192 -14.25 -0.30 -12.06
CA GLY A 192 -14.36 -0.37 -13.53
C GLY A 192 -13.18 0.26 -14.27
N ILE A 193 -11.99 0.28 -13.66
CA ILE A 193 -10.78 0.85 -14.26
C ILE A 193 -10.25 -0.09 -15.36
N ASP A 194 -9.95 0.46 -16.53
CA ASP A 194 -9.29 -0.24 -17.63
C ASP A 194 -7.80 -0.50 -17.32
N VAL A 195 -7.55 -1.56 -16.55
CA VAL A 195 -6.20 -1.95 -16.12
C VAL A 195 -5.30 -2.32 -17.29
N ASP A 196 -5.85 -2.93 -18.34
CA ASP A 196 -5.09 -3.37 -19.52
C ASP A 196 -4.68 -2.18 -20.39
N GLY A 197 -5.57 -1.18 -20.50
CA GLY A 197 -5.27 0.10 -21.13
C GLY A 197 -4.16 0.86 -20.41
N ILE A 198 -4.19 0.92 -19.08
CA ILE A 198 -3.12 1.56 -18.29
C ILE A 198 -1.80 0.80 -18.42
N ASP A 199 -1.83 -0.53 -18.38
CA ASP A 199 -0.63 -1.35 -18.57
C ASP A 199 -0.02 -1.16 -19.97
N SER A 200 -0.88 -1.01 -20.99
CA SER A 200 -0.49 -0.71 -22.36
C SER A 200 0.10 0.70 -22.50
N TRP A 201 -0.46 1.71 -21.81
CA TRP A 201 0.06 3.08 -21.79
C TRP A 201 1.54 3.11 -21.40
N PHE A 202 1.94 2.36 -20.38
CA PHE A 202 3.35 2.26 -19.95
C PHE A 202 4.13 1.10 -20.60
N GLY A 203 3.55 0.39 -21.57
CA GLY A 203 4.07 -0.87 -22.12
C GLY A 203 5.41 -0.76 -22.87
N GLU A 204 5.75 0.44 -23.36
CA GLU A 204 7.04 0.71 -24.02
C GLU A 204 8.23 0.65 -23.05
N PHE A 205 7.99 0.87 -21.76
CA PHE A 205 9.05 0.91 -20.75
C PHE A 205 9.35 -0.48 -20.20
N LYS A 206 10.39 -1.11 -20.74
CA LYS A 206 10.91 -2.41 -20.29
C LYS A 206 12.32 -2.24 -19.73
N LYS A 207 12.59 -2.78 -18.54
CA LYS A 207 13.91 -2.70 -17.87
C LYS A 207 14.44 -1.25 -17.75
N VAL A 208 13.58 -0.33 -17.26
CA VAL A 208 13.86 1.11 -17.14
C VAL A 208 15.18 1.35 -16.41
N ARG A 209 16.14 1.99 -17.08
CA ARG A 209 17.39 2.47 -16.49
C ARG A 209 17.17 3.85 -15.88
N LYS A 210 18.15 4.36 -15.13
CA LYS A 210 18.06 5.69 -14.52
C LYS A 210 17.82 6.81 -15.54
N SER A 211 18.43 6.71 -16.72
CA SER A 211 18.26 7.64 -17.84
C SER A 211 16.83 7.70 -18.37
N ASP A 212 16.07 6.63 -18.17
CA ASP A 212 14.75 6.45 -18.76
C ASP A 212 13.64 6.95 -17.80
N ILE A 213 13.98 7.17 -16.52
CA ILE A 213 13.04 7.61 -15.48
C ILE A 213 12.33 8.93 -15.85
N PRO A 214 13.02 9.99 -16.33
CA PRO A 214 12.35 11.23 -16.69
C PRO A 214 11.25 11.02 -17.73
N ALA A 215 11.47 10.14 -18.72
CA ALA A 215 10.47 9.82 -19.75
C ALA A 215 9.26 9.09 -19.16
N VAL A 216 9.47 8.17 -18.20
CA VAL A 216 8.37 7.50 -17.49
C VAL A 216 7.54 8.50 -16.68
N VAL A 217 8.22 9.42 -15.97
CA VAL A 217 7.58 10.46 -15.16
C VAL A 217 6.78 11.43 -16.02
N GLU A 218 7.33 11.82 -17.17
CA GLU A 218 6.65 12.71 -18.11
C GLU A 218 5.42 12.04 -18.72
N LYS A 219 5.51 10.75 -19.05
CA LYS A 219 4.37 9.96 -19.52
C LYS A 219 3.29 9.79 -18.46
N TYR A 220 3.66 9.71 -17.18
CA TYR A 220 2.70 9.72 -16.07
C TYR A 220 2.02 11.08 -15.91
N ARG A 221 2.76 12.20 -16.02
CA ARG A 221 2.18 13.55 -15.95
C ARG A 221 1.13 13.82 -17.02
N HIS A 222 1.32 13.26 -18.20
CA HIS A 222 0.40 13.37 -19.34
C HIS A 222 -0.63 12.23 -19.40
N PHE A 223 -0.77 11.42 -18.35
CA PHE A 223 -1.71 10.31 -18.33
C PHE A 223 -3.16 10.83 -18.31
N PRO A 224 -3.97 10.54 -19.34
CA PRO A 224 -5.35 11.00 -19.44
C PRO A 224 -6.28 10.02 -18.72
N ALA A 225 -6.36 10.12 -17.40
CA ALA A 225 -7.06 9.17 -16.53
C ALA A 225 -8.54 8.99 -16.89
N GLU A 226 -9.19 10.04 -17.41
CA GLU A 226 -10.57 10.07 -17.89
C GLU A 226 -10.85 9.08 -19.03
N ASN A 227 -9.82 8.63 -19.75
CA ASN A 227 -9.96 7.63 -20.81
C ASN A 227 -9.97 6.19 -20.27
N TYR A 228 -9.64 5.98 -18.99
CA TYR A 228 -9.43 4.66 -18.38
C TYR A 228 -10.37 4.38 -17.21
N ALA A 229 -11.18 5.35 -16.81
CA ALA A 229 -12.20 5.21 -15.78
C ALA A 229 -13.28 6.27 -15.95
N SER A 230 -14.54 5.92 -15.63
CA SER A 230 -15.62 6.89 -15.53
C SER A 230 -15.57 7.62 -14.19
N GLU A 231 -16.21 8.78 -14.10
CA GLU A 231 -16.55 9.38 -12.81
C GLU A 231 -17.36 8.37 -11.96
N PRO A 232 -17.12 8.27 -10.63
CA PRO A 232 -16.22 9.11 -9.81
C PRO A 232 -14.76 8.61 -9.69
N PHE A 233 -14.33 7.66 -10.54
CA PHE A 233 -13.08 6.89 -10.35
C PHE A 233 -11.87 7.36 -11.17
N VAL A 234 -11.93 8.54 -11.78
CA VAL A 234 -10.82 9.12 -12.55
C VAL A 234 -9.54 9.27 -11.71
N GLU A 235 -9.64 9.83 -10.51
CA GLU A 235 -8.47 10.00 -9.64
C GLU A 235 -7.96 8.68 -9.04
N HIS A 236 -8.85 7.68 -8.86
CA HIS A 236 -8.43 6.32 -8.51
C HIS A 236 -7.58 5.68 -9.62
N ALA A 237 -7.95 5.90 -10.89
CA ALA A 237 -7.16 5.46 -12.04
C ALA A 237 -5.81 6.18 -12.11
N ARG A 238 -5.74 7.48 -11.75
CA ARG A 238 -4.47 8.22 -11.67
C ARG A 238 -3.52 7.64 -10.62
N VAL A 239 -4.03 7.23 -9.46
CA VAL A 239 -3.25 6.56 -8.41
C VAL A 239 -2.77 5.17 -8.87
N TYR A 240 -3.60 4.42 -9.59
CA TYR A 240 -3.20 3.15 -10.19
C TYR A 240 -2.13 3.32 -11.28
N ALA A 241 -2.26 4.32 -12.14
CA ALA A 241 -1.27 4.67 -13.15
C ALA A 241 0.09 5.05 -12.52
N LEU A 242 0.11 5.76 -11.39
CA LEU A 242 1.33 6.02 -10.64
C LEU A 242 2.01 4.72 -10.19
N ARG A 243 1.24 3.75 -9.68
CA ARG A 243 1.75 2.43 -9.29
C ARG A 243 2.40 1.72 -10.47
N LYS A 244 1.74 1.73 -11.63
CA LYS A 244 2.29 1.12 -12.86
C LYS A 244 3.55 1.82 -13.37
N ALA A 245 3.59 3.15 -13.34
CA ALA A 245 4.79 3.91 -13.68
C ALA A 245 5.98 3.54 -12.77
N LEU A 246 5.76 3.49 -11.45
CA LEU A 246 6.78 3.10 -10.48
C LEU A 246 7.20 1.63 -10.63
N GLU A 247 6.26 0.74 -10.97
CA GLU A 247 6.54 -0.67 -11.26
C GLU A 247 7.53 -0.81 -12.44
N LYS A 248 7.33 -0.06 -13.53
CA LYS A 248 8.31 -0.05 -14.65
C LYS A 248 9.69 0.37 -14.19
N ILE A 249 9.76 1.29 -13.21
CA ILE A 249 10.99 1.79 -12.60
C ILE A 249 11.55 0.80 -11.56
N GLY A 250 10.80 -0.20 -11.10
CA GLY A 250 11.20 -1.12 -10.03
C GLY A 250 11.17 -0.47 -8.64
N LEU A 251 10.23 0.46 -8.43
CA LEU A 251 9.88 1.03 -7.13
C LEU A 251 8.42 0.67 -6.79
N SER A 252 8.06 0.75 -5.53
CA SER A 252 6.70 0.47 -5.04
C SER A 252 6.29 1.52 -4.02
N LEU A 253 5.01 1.91 -4.03
CA LEU A 253 4.37 2.67 -2.95
C LEU A 253 3.96 1.77 -1.79
N ASP A 254 3.72 0.50 -2.07
CA ASP A 254 3.15 -0.46 -1.15
C ASP A 254 4.27 -1.28 -0.50
N VAL A 255 4.23 -1.41 0.83
CA VAL A 255 5.16 -2.24 1.59
C VAL A 255 4.95 -3.71 1.19
N PRO A 256 6.01 -4.44 0.79
CA PRO A 256 5.88 -5.83 0.34
C PRO A 256 5.66 -6.77 1.53
N ALA A 257 4.43 -7.27 1.71
CA ALA A 257 4.07 -8.16 2.82
C ALA A 257 4.93 -9.43 2.81
N LYS A 258 5.21 -9.97 1.61
CA LYS A 258 6.06 -11.16 1.42
C LYS A 258 7.50 -10.98 1.94
N SER A 259 8.03 -9.75 1.94
CA SER A 259 9.37 -9.50 2.51
C SER A 259 9.36 -9.60 4.03
N LEU A 260 8.32 -9.07 4.68
CA LEU A 260 8.13 -9.19 6.13
C LEU A 260 7.81 -10.64 6.52
N GLU A 261 6.98 -11.34 5.75
CA GLU A 261 6.69 -12.77 5.94
C GLU A 261 7.97 -13.62 5.97
N LYS A 262 8.79 -13.51 4.91
CA LYS A 262 10.07 -14.23 4.81
C LYS A 262 11.10 -13.84 5.88
N TYR A 263 11.00 -12.62 6.40
CA TYR A 263 11.83 -12.17 7.51
C TYR A 263 11.42 -12.87 8.81
N LEU A 264 10.12 -12.90 9.09
CA LEU A 264 9.55 -13.51 10.29
C LEU A 264 9.68 -15.04 10.32
N GLU A 265 9.67 -15.72 9.17
CA GLU A 265 9.90 -17.18 9.08
C GLU A 265 11.29 -17.63 9.53
N LYS A 266 12.27 -16.73 9.52
CA LYS A 266 13.70 -17.05 9.69
C LYS A 266 14.32 -16.46 10.94
N LYS A 267 13.55 -15.67 11.68
CA LYS A 267 13.93 -15.06 12.94
C LYS A 267 13.56 -16.01 14.08
#